data_AF-A0AAE1QW58-F1
#
_entry.id   AF-A0AAE1QW58-F1
#
_cell.length_a   1.000
_cell.length_b   1.000
_cell.length_c   1.000
_cell.angle_alpha   90.00
_cell.angle_beta   90.00
_cell.angle_gamma   90.00
#
_symmetry.space_group_name_H-M   'P 1'
#
loop_
_entity.id
_entity.type
_entity.pdbx_description
1 polymer ?
#
loop_
_entity_poly.entity_id
_entity_poly.type
_entity_poly.pdbx_seq_one_letter_code
_entity_poly.pdbx_strand_id
1 'polypeptide(L)'
;MPRIIKKSSTAGDIPKGHFAVYVGEKQKKRSVIPISFLSQPLFQDLLSQAEEEFGFDHPMGDATIPCREDVFVDLTSRLNRI
;
A
#
# COMPACT_ATOMS: atom_id res chain seq x y z
N MET A 1 16.68 -16.09 -22.62
CA MET A 1 17.15 -15.57 -21.32
C MET A 1 16.02 -14.71 -20.74
N PRO A 2 15.27 -15.15 -19.70
CA PRO A 2 14.20 -14.32 -19.16
C PRO A 2 14.80 -13.14 -18.38
N ARG A 3 14.20 -11.96 -18.56
CA ARG A 3 14.61 -10.67 -18.00
C ARG A 3 14.54 -10.73 -16.47
N ILE A 4 15.67 -10.50 -15.81
CA ILE A 4 15.76 -10.33 -14.35
C ILE A 4 15.01 -9.05 -13.99
N ILE A 5 13.85 -9.19 -13.35
CA ILE A 5 13.15 -8.10 -12.71
C ILE A 5 13.96 -7.74 -11.47
N LYS A 6 14.66 -6.62 -11.51
CA LYS A 6 15.49 -6.10 -10.43
C LYS A 6 14.56 -5.67 -9.28
N LYS A 7 14.35 -6.53 -8.28
CA LYS A 7 13.70 -6.14 -7.01
C LYS A 7 14.60 -5.14 -6.29
N SER A 8 14.32 -3.84 -6.41
CA SER A 8 14.91 -2.81 -5.55
C SER A 8 14.32 -2.96 -4.14
N SER A 9 14.85 -3.92 -3.40
CA SER A 9 14.47 -4.21 -2.02
C SER A 9 15.30 -3.35 -1.07
N THR A 10 14.97 -2.07 -0.99
CA THR A 10 15.15 -1.29 0.26
C THR A 10 13.96 -1.49 1.22
N ALA A 11 13.10 -2.45 0.92
CA ALA A 11 12.14 -3.02 1.84
C ALA A 11 12.84 -4.05 2.75
N GLY A 12 13.52 -3.58 3.79
CA GLY A 12 13.93 -4.45 4.90
C GLY A 12 12.74 -5.30 5.35
N ASP A 13 12.87 -6.62 5.23
CA ASP A 13 12.02 -7.68 5.77
C ASP A 13 10.54 -7.32 5.95
N ILE A 14 9.78 -7.17 4.85
CA ILE A 14 8.32 -7.24 4.97
C ILE A 14 7.98 -8.72 5.28
N PRO A 15 7.38 -9.02 6.44
CA PRO A 15 7.02 -10.39 6.78
C PRO A 15 6.05 -10.95 5.75
N LYS A 16 6.15 -12.26 5.49
CA LYS A 16 5.22 -12.95 4.58
C LYS A 16 3.79 -12.67 5.01
N GLY A 17 2.91 -12.41 4.03
CA GLY A 17 1.53 -12.03 4.30
C GLY A 17 1.33 -10.55 4.64
N HIS A 18 2.33 -9.70 4.40
CA HIS A 18 2.19 -8.25 4.52
C HIS A 18 2.69 -7.57 3.24
N PHE A 19 2.26 -6.31 3.05
CA PHE A 19 2.75 -5.44 1.99
C PHE A 19 2.96 -4.03 2.53
N ALA A 20 3.82 -3.27 1.86
CA ALA A 20 4.10 -1.89 2.22
C ALA A 20 3.26 -0.95 1.37
N VAL A 21 2.68 0.05 2.01
CA VAL A 21 1.99 1.17 1.36
C VAL A 21 2.56 2.48 1.86
N TYR A 22 2.61 3.47 0.98
CA TYR A 22 2.96 4.83 1.35
C TYR A 22 1.68 5.63 1.56
N VAL A 23 1.55 6.26 2.72
CA VAL A 23 0.35 7.00 3.11
C VAL A 23 0.73 8.44 3.38
N GLY A 24 -0.07 9.38 2.85
CA GLY A 24 0.04 10.80 3.15
C GLY A 24 0.31 11.67 1.93
N GLU A 25 -0.35 12.82 1.88
CA GLU A 25 -0.29 13.78 0.77
C GLU A 25 1.04 14.56 0.74
N LYS A 26 1.52 15.03 1.90
CA LYS A 26 2.77 15.84 2.01
C LYS A 26 3.98 15.04 2.46
N GLN A 27 3.79 14.13 3.42
CA GLN A 27 4.84 13.25 3.92
C GLN A 27 4.38 11.81 3.73
N LYS A 28 4.95 11.14 2.73
CA LYS A 28 4.66 9.73 2.44
C LYS A 28 5.29 8.86 3.52
N LYS A 29 4.49 8.36 4.44
CA LYS A 29 4.92 7.43 5.49
C LYS A 29 4.70 5.99 5.03
N ARG A 30 5.74 5.17 5.16
CA ARG A 30 5.67 3.74 4.85
C ARG A 30 4.96 3.01 5.99
N SER A 31 3.84 2.38 5.68
CA SER A 31 3.07 1.53 6.58
C SER A 31 3.07 0.10 6.04
N VAL A 32 3.30 -0.88 6.93
CA VAL A 32 3.23 -2.30 6.59
C VAL A 32 1.89 -2.83 7.10
N ILE A 33 1.09 -3.38 6.20
CA ILE A 33 -0.24 -3.90 6.51
C ILE A 33 -0.40 -5.33 6.00
N PRO A 34 -1.23 -6.15 6.65
CA PRO A 34 -1.46 -7.53 6.22
C PRO A 34 -2.15 -7.56 4.86
N ILE A 35 -1.80 -8.56 4.04
CA ILE A 35 -2.41 -8.78 2.72
C ILE A 35 -3.92 -9.07 2.82
N SER A 36 -4.42 -9.48 3.99
CA SER A 36 -5.86 -9.66 4.25
C SER A 36 -6.65 -8.36 4.01
N PHE A 37 -6.01 -7.19 4.08
CA PHE A 37 -6.69 -5.94 3.81
C PHE A 37 -6.98 -5.79 2.31
N LEU A 38 -6.18 -6.39 1.43
CA LEU A 38 -6.45 -6.41 -0.02
C LEU A 38 -7.73 -7.17 -0.38
N SER A 39 -8.22 -8.06 0.48
CA SER A 39 -9.52 -8.73 0.29
C SER A 39 -10.71 -7.92 0.79
N GLN A 40 -10.49 -6.81 1.49
CA GLN A 40 -11.55 -5.97 2.03
C GLN A 40 -12.03 -4.99 0.95
N PRO A 41 -13.33 -4.96 0.60
CA PRO A 41 -13.85 -4.07 -0.44
C PRO A 41 -13.48 -2.60 -0.22
N LEU A 42 -13.58 -2.12 1.02
CA LEU A 42 -13.20 -0.75 1.39
C LEU A 42 -11.74 -0.40 1.08
N PHE A 43 -10.85 -1.39 1.20
CA PHE A 43 -9.44 -1.19 0.88
C PHE A 43 -9.18 -1.24 -0.63
N GLN A 44 -9.92 -2.10 -1.35
CA GLN A 44 -9.87 -2.15 -2.81
C GLN A 44 -10.37 -0.84 -3.43
N ASP A 45 -11.46 -0.26 -2.89
CA ASP A 45 -11.96 1.04 -3.33
C ASP A 45 -10.92 2.14 -3.13
N LEU A 46 -10.23 2.14 -1.98
CA LEU A 46 -9.13 3.07 -1.72
C LEU A 46 -7.95 2.89 -2.67
N LEU A 47 -7.58 1.65 -2.99
CA LEU A 47 -6.53 1.36 -3.97
C LEU A 47 -6.94 1.79 -5.37
N SER A 48 -8.20 1.58 -5.75
CA SER A 48 -8.72 1.99 -7.07
C SER A 48 -8.74 3.50 -7.20
N GLN A 49 -9.12 4.24 -6.14
CA GLN A 49 -9.05 5.69 -6.15
C GLN A 49 -7.59 6.19 -6.21
N ALA A 50 -6.69 5.54 -5.48
CA ALA A 50 -5.27 5.84 -5.52
C ALA A 50 -4.65 5.59 -6.91
N GLU A 51 -5.09 4.52 -7.56
CA GLU A 51 -4.70 4.15 -8.92
C GLU A 51 -5.22 5.18 -9.94
N GLU A 52 -6.47 5.63 -9.84
CA GLU A 52 -7.02 6.65 -10.74
C GLU A 52 -6.25 7.97 -10.62
N GLU A 53 -5.85 8.34 -9.40
CA GLU A 53 -5.17 9.61 -9.15
C GLU A 53 -3.67 9.60 -9.44
N PHE A 54 -2.97 8.49 -9.17
CA PHE A 54 -1.50 8.40 -9.33
C PHE A 54 -1.03 7.49 -10.47
N GLY A 55 -1.93 6.69 -11.05
CA GLY A 55 -1.61 5.68 -12.05
C GLY A 55 -0.81 4.49 -11.50
N PHE A 56 -0.58 3.49 -12.36
CA PHE A 56 0.26 2.34 -12.01
C PHE A 56 1.77 2.57 -12.22
N ASP A 57 2.16 3.71 -12.78
CA ASP A 57 3.53 4.00 -13.19
C ASP A 57 4.39 4.47 -12.00
N HIS A 58 4.43 3.63 -10.97
CA HIS A 58 5.27 3.83 -9.80
C HIS A 58 6.55 3.01 -9.96
N PRO A 59 7.72 3.63 -10.15
CA PRO A 59 8.97 2.91 -10.40
C PRO A 59 9.38 1.97 -9.25
N MET A 60 8.78 2.14 -8.07
CA MET A 60 9.02 1.34 -6.87
C MET A 60 8.06 0.14 -6.76
N GLY A 61 6.97 0.09 -7.55
CA GLY A 61 5.93 -0.95 -7.45
C GLY A 61 5.11 -0.93 -6.15
N ASP A 62 5.28 0.11 -5.34
CA ASP A 62 4.63 0.27 -4.05
C ASP A 62 3.37 1.13 -4.19
N ALA A 63 2.25 0.70 -3.59
CA ALA A 63 1.00 1.44 -3.62
C ALA A 63 1.11 2.71 -2.75
N THR A 64 0.82 3.88 -3.34
CA THR A 64 0.71 5.14 -2.60
C THR A 64 -0.76 5.47 -2.42
N ILE A 65 -1.24 5.55 -1.17
CA ILE A 65 -2.60 5.93 -0.84
C ILE A 65 -2.63 7.46 -0.57
N PRO A 66 -3.35 8.26 -1.39
CA PRO A 66 -3.57 9.68 -1.14
C PRO A 66 -4.68 9.89 -0.12
N CYS A 67 -4.46 9.36 1.09
CA CYS A 67 -5.31 9.70 2.19
C CYS A 67 -4.45 10.24 3.33
N ARG A 68 -5.10 11.01 4.18
CA ARG A 68 -4.49 11.50 5.40
C ARG A 68 -4.11 10.30 6.27
N GLU A 69 -2.97 10.39 6.95
CA GLU A 69 -2.52 9.35 7.84
C GLU A 69 -3.60 8.99 8.89
N ASP A 70 -4.32 9.99 9.41
CA ASP A 70 -5.43 9.77 10.35
C ASP A 70 -6.54 8.88 9.78
N VAL A 71 -6.95 9.11 8.53
CA VAL A 71 -7.96 8.29 7.84
C VAL A 71 -7.45 6.87 7.61
N PHE A 72 -6.18 6.72 7.22
CA PHE A 72 -5.58 5.40 7.03
C PHE A 72 -5.52 4.61 8.33
N VAL A 73 -5.14 5.25 9.43
CA VAL A 73 -5.07 4.60 10.76
C VAL A 73 -6.47 4.20 11.24
N ASP A 74 -7.49 5.05 11.04
CA ASP A 74 -8.88 4.68 11.35
C ASP A 74 -9.34 3.47 10.53
N LEU A 75 -9.13 3.51 9.21
CA LEU A 75 -9.50 2.42 8.32
C LEU A 75 -8.80 1.12 8.70
N THR A 76 -7.48 1.15 8.86
CA THR A 76 -6.71 -0.04 9.26
C THR A 76 -7.13 -0.57 10.63
N SER A 77 -7.48 0.30 11.58
CA SER A 77 -8.02 -0.09 12.90
C SER A 77 -9.38 -0.78 12.78
N ARG A 78 -10.25 -0.31 11.88
CA ARG A 78 -11.56 -0.92 11.60
C ARG A 78 -11.43 -2.26 10.90
N LEU A 79 -10.52 -2.36 9.93
CA LEU A 79 -10.25 -3.61 9.21
C LEU A 79 -9.58 -4.67 10.10
N ASN A 80 -8.84 -4.27 11.14
CA ASN A 80 -8.23 -5.18 12.10
C ASN A 80 -9.21 -5.76 13.15
N ARG A 81 -10.46 -5.29 13.20
CA ARG A 81 -11.50 -5.79 14.14
C ARG A 81 -12.39 -6.89 13.55
N ILE A 82 -12.16 -7.30 12.30
CA ILE A 82 -12.93 -8.35 11.60
C ILE A 82 -12.08 -9.61 11.52
#